data_AF-A0A922AN76-F1
#
_entry.id   AF-A0A922AN76-F1
#
_cell.length_a   1.000
_cell.length_b   1.000
_cell.length_c   1.000
_cell.angle_alpha   90.00
_cell.angle_beta   90.00
_cell.angle_gamma   90.00
#
_symmetry.space_group_name_H-M   'P 1'
#
loop_
_entity.id
_entity.type
_entity.pdbx_description
1 polymer ?
#
loop_
_entity_poly.entity_id
_entity_poly.type
_entity_poly.pdbx_seq_one_letter_code
_entity_poly.pdbx_strand_id
1 'polypeptide(L)'
;MVLQGHSPFKQLVDRYENEFIVAVGKGEPAAVMFEYGFKNVLSIDEYASFFEDIDPLAKYKKWTSKLAANQSSTFNKITQTKSLYSQRVQAAFVVSDSVDWSRDIQVLCDILRTGGLPGREIGNQPPLYFAHDDLKYQATFPSERFGMGAFRIALESIFNSCMLIMQLTKVISRQYIWLEIILQLTSKVQGRPGIPGFPF
;
A
#
# COMPACT_ATOMS: atom_id res chain seq x y z
N MET A 1 13.59 16.67 -11.68
CA MET A 1 13.06 15.33 -11.37
C MET A 1 12.14 15.49 -10.18
N VAL A 2 10.82 15.33 -10.35
CA VAL A 2 9.88 15.40 -9.22
C VAL A 2 9.96 14.04 -8.53
N LEU A 3 10.56 14.00 -7.34
CA LEU A 3 10.64 12.78 -6.54
C LEU A 3 9.28 12.57 -5.89
N GLN A 4 8.45 11.71 -6.49
CA GLN A 4 7.15 11.36 -5.93
C GLN A 4 7.35 10.47 -4.69
N GLY A 5 6.44 10.59 -3.71
CA GLY A 5 6.48 9.87 -2.44
C GLY A 5 6.79 8.36 -2.58
N HIS A 6 6.24 7.74 -3.62
CA HIS A 6 6.37 6.30 -3.88
C HIS A 6 7.58 5.89 -4.73
N SER A 7 8.34 6.83 -5.32
CA SER A 7 9.53 6.50 -6.13
C SER A 7 10.59 5.62 -5.44
N PRO A 8 10.77 5.65 -4.10
CA PRO A 8 11.49 4.64 -3.33
C PRO A 8 11.17 3.17 -3.64
N PHE A 9 9.92 2.85 -3.98
CA PHE A 9 9.47 1.47 -4.19
C PHE A 9 10.19 0.78 -5.36
N LYS A 10 10.81 1.53 -6.28
CA LYS A 10 11.68 0.99 -7.34
C LYS A 10 12.81 0.11 -6.80
N GLN A 11 13.29 0.37 -5.58
CA GLN A 11 14.36 -0.40 -4.95
C GLN A 11 13.91 -1.80 -4.50
N LEU A 12 12.59 -2.05 -4.44
CA LEU A 12 12.03 -3.33 -4.02
C LEU A 12 11.61 -4.22 -5.19
N VAL A 13 11.81 -3.77 -6.43
CA VAL A 13 11.45 -4.52 -7.64
C VAL A 13 12.18 -5.85 -7.67
N ASP A 14 13.50 -5.88 -7.44
CA ASP A 14 14.30 -7.11 -7.43
C ASP A 14 13.75 -8.20 -6.48
N ARG A 15 13.05 -7.78 -5.42
CA ARG A 15 12.45 -8.69 -4.43
C ARG A 15 11.04 -9.16 -4.81
N TYR A 16 10.27 -8.33 -5.50
CA TYR A 16 8.83 -8.55 -5.72
C TYR A 16 8.41 -8.52 -7.18
N GLU A 17 9.35 -8.48 -8.13
CA GLU A 17 9.10 -8.33 -9.56
C GLU A 17 8.02 -9.29 -10.07
N ASN A 18 8.11 -10.56 -9.69
CA ASN A 18 7.17 -11.62 -10.12
C ASN A 18 6.25 -12.07 -8.98
N GLU A 19 6.29 -11.40 -7.83
CA GLU A 19 5.48 -11.76 -6.67
C GLU A 19 4.12 -11.07 -6.71
N PHE A 20 3.09 -11.73 -6.17
CA PHE A 20 1.76 -11.14 -6.12
C PHE A 20 1.66 -10.09 -5.02
N ILE A 21 1.45 -8.84 -5.41
CA ILE A 21 1.36 -7.70 -4.50
C ILE A 21 0.06 -6.92 -4.67
N VAL A 22 -0.35 -6.24 -3.60
CA VAL A 22 -1.52 -5.35 -3.61
C VAL A 22 -1.08 -3.90 -3.43
N ALA A 23 -1.59 -3.01 -4.28
CA ALA A 23 -1.28 -1.59 -4.26
C ALA A 23 -2.51 -0.76 -3.82
N VAL A 24 -2.32 0.15 -2.87
CA VAL A 24 -3.36 0.97 -2.25
C VAL A 24 -3.09 2.43 -2.55
N GLY A 25 -4.14 3.18 -2.91
CA GLY A 25 -4.07 4.63 -3.04
C GLY A 25 -4.97 5.18 -4.14
N LYS A 26 -5.11 6.51 -4.17
CA LYS A 26 -5.84 7.25 -5.20
C LYS A 26 -5.20 7.14 -6.58
N GLY A 27 -6.02 7.29 -7.62
CA GLY A 27 -5.59 7.22 -9.01
C GLY A 27 -5.40 5.77 -9.45
N GLU A 28 -4.28 5.48 -10.12
CA GLU A 28 -3.97 4.16 -10.69
C GLU A 28 -2.74 3.56 -9.97
N PRO A 29 -2.84 3.16 -8.69
CA PRO A 29 -1.67 2.70 -7.92
C PRO A 29 -1.04 1.43 -8.50
N ALA A 30 -1.84 0.54 -9.11
CA ALA A 30 -1.34 -0.66 -9.76
C ALA A 30 -0.53 -0.34 -11.02
N ALA A 31 -0.98 0.62 -11.84
CA ALA A 31 -0.25 1.07 -13.02
C ALA A 31 1.11 1.70 -12.64
N VAL A 32 1.15 2.52 -11.59
CA VAL A 32 2.39 3.11 -11.08
C VAL A 32 3.40 2.03 -10.65
N MET A 33 2.92 1.00 -9.93
CA MET A 33 3.78 -0.12 -9.52
C MET A 33 4.21 -0.96 -10.72
N PHE A 34 3.33 -1.17 -11.71
CA PHE A 34 3.67 -1.87 -12.94
C PHE A 34 4.77 -1.14 -13.74
N GLU A 35 4.68 0.18 -13.85
CA GLU A 35 5.73 1.03 -14.47
C GLU A 35 7.06 0.95 -13.73
N TYR A 36 7.07 0.61 -12.44
CA TYR A 36 8.30 0.40 -11.68
C TYR A 36 8.93 -0.96 -11.93
N GLY A 37 8.18 -1.93 -12.47
CA GLY A 37 8.66 -3.26 -12.81
C GLY A 37 7.99 -4.40 -12.05
N PHE A 38 7.01 -4.11 -11.19
CA PHE A 38 6.21 -5.15 -10.53
C PHE A 38 5.21 -5.75 -11.53
N LYS A 39 5.30 -7.04 -11.82
CA LYS A 39 4.51 -7.68 -12.89
C LYS A 39 3.16 -8.19 -12.44
N ASN A 40 3.05 -8.60 -11.18
CA ASN A 40 1.86 -9.23 -10.61
C ASN A 40 1.21 -8.31 -9.55
N VAL A 41 0.62 -7.21 -10.01
CA VAL A 41 0.02 -6.18 -9.14
C VAL A 41 -1.48 -6.08 -9.36
N LEU A 42 -2.22 -5.98 -8.26
CA LEU A 42 -3.60 -5.50 -8.27
C LEU A 42 -3.74 -4.25 -7.40
N SER A 43 -4.59 -3.33 -7.81
CA SER A 43 -5.08 -2.29 -6.92
C SER A 43 -5.96 -2.92 -5.82
N ILE A 44 -6.11 -2.24 -4.69
CA ILE A 44 -7.00 -2.71 -3.62
C ILE A 44 -8.47 -2.79 -4.08
N ASP A 45 -8.88 -1.90 -4.98
CA ASP A 45 -10.19 -1.92 -5.63
C ASP A 45 -10.40 -3.19 -6.45
N GLU A 46 -9.43 -3.54 -7.31
CA GLU A 46 -9.48 -4.78 -8.11
C GLU A 46 -9.43 -6.00 -7.20
N TYR A 47 -8.52 -6.04 -6.22
CA TYR A 47 -8.39 -7.12 -5.26
C TYR A 47 -9.72 -7.37 -4.52
N ALA A 48 -10.35 -6.31 -3.99
CA ALA A 48 -11.62 -6.40 -3.28
C ALA A 48 -12.75 -6.89 -4.19
N SER A 49 -12.73 -6.56 -5.48
CA SER A 49 -13.77 -7.00 -6.44
C SER A 49 -13.87 -8.51 -6.64
N PHE A 50 -12.83 -9.26 -6.23
CA PHE A 50 -12.83 -10.72 -6.26
C PHE A 50 -13.52 -11.35 -5.04
N PHE A 51 -13.91 -10.59 -4.03
CA PHE A 51 -14.54 -11.11 -2.82
C PHE A 51 -15.92 -10.48 -2.64
N GLU A 52 -16.96 -11.30 -2.78
CA GLU A 52 -18.34 -10.87 -2.55
C GLU A 52 -18.51 -10.42 -1.10
N ASP A 53 -19.24 -9.31 -0.91
CA ASP A 53 -19.56 -8.71 0.39
C ASP A 53 -18.37 -8.35 1.29
N ILE A 54 -17.12 -8.32 0.78
CA ILE A 54 -15.94 -7.90 1.54
C ILE A 54 -16.04 -6.45 2.04
N ASP A 55 -16.82 -5.63 1.33
CA ASP A 55 -17.20 -4.28 1.72
C ASP A 55 -18.72 -4.20 1.92
N PRO A 56 -19.24 -4.37 3.15
CA PRO A 56 -20.67 -4.33 3.42
C PRO A 56 -21.30 -2.96 3.16
N LEU A 57 -20.47 -1.91 3.05
CA LEU A 57 -20.91 -0.55 2.76
C LEU A 57 -20.90 -0.23 1.26
N ALA A 58 -20.43 -1.13 0.39
CA ALA A 58 -20.30 -0.90 -1.05
C ALA A 58 -21.60 -0.37 -1.69
N LYS A 59 -22.75 -0.91 -1.28
CA LYS A 59 -24.08 -0.47 -1.77
C LYS A 59 -24.43 0.99 -1.45
N TYR A 60 -23.79 1.60 -0.47
CA TYR A 60 -23.97 3.01 -0.10
C TYR A 60 -22.95 3.93 -0.80
N LYS A 61 -21.92 3.38 -1.46
CA LYS A 61 -20.84 4.12 -2.10
C LYS A 61 -21.17 4.40 -3.57
N LYS A 62 -22.01 5.39 -3.83
CA LYS A 62 -22.49 5.75 -5.19
C LYS A 62 -21.39 6.09 -6.21
N TRP A 63 -20.16 6.36 -5.76
CA TRP A 63 -19.01 6.68 -6.61
C TRP A 63 -18.30 5.44 -7.18
N THR A 64 -18.50 4.25 -6.60
CA THR A 64 -17.87 3.00 -7.06
C THR A 64 -18.54 2.41 -8.30
N SER A 65 -19.83 2.70 -8.52
CA SER A 65 -20.63 2.18 -9.65
C SER A 65 -20.10 2.61 -11.03
N LYS A 66 -19.40 3.76 -11.11
CA LYS A 66 -18.76 4.23 -12.34
C LYS A 66 -17.40 3.57 -12.62
N LEU A 67 -16.68 3.17 -11.58
CA LEU A 67 -15.38 2.50 -11.70
C LEU A 67 -15.56 1.07 -12.26
N ALA A 68 -16.61 0.36 -11.82
CA ALA A 68 -16.93 -0.98 -12.32
C ALA A 68 -17.28 -1.02 -13.82
N ALA A 69 -17.86 0.06 -14.39
CA ALA A 69 -18.23 0.13 -15.80
C ALA A 69 -17.01 0.35 -16.73
N ASN A 70 -15.96 0.99 -16.23
CA ASN A 70 -14.75 1.33 -17.00
C ASN A 70 -13.64 0.27 -16.87
N GLN A 71 -13.74 -0.66 -15.93
CA GLN A 71 -12.78 -1.76 -15.72
C GLN A 71 -13.07 -3.01 -16.59
N SER A 72 -13.84 -2.85 -17.68
CA SER A 72 -14.18 -3.93 -18.63
C SER A 72 -13.05 -4.29 -19.62
N SER A 73 -11.87 -3.71 -19.43
CA SER A 73 -10.63 -3.98 -20.16
C SER A 73 -9.52 -3.98 -19.10
N THR A 74 -8.75 -5.02 -18.81
CA THR A 74 -8.10 -6.02 -19.69
C THR A 74 -7.59 -7.16 -18.79
N PHE A 75 -7.27 -8.33 -19.38
CA PHE A 75 -6.61 -9.52 -18.81
C PHE A 75 -7.49 -10.59 -18.14
N ASN A 76 -7.63 -11.74 -18.83
CA ASN A 76 -7.82 -13.12 -18.36
C ASN A 76 -8.43 -13.33 -16.95
N LYS A 77 -9.61 -12.74 -16.72
CA LYS A 77 -10.30 -12.70 -15.42
C LYS A 77 -10.65 -14.07 -14.84
N ILE A 78 -10.82 -15.11 -15.68
CA ILE A 78 -11.30 -16.45 -15.27
C ILE A 78 -10.17 -17.37 -14.78
N THR A 79 -8.98 -17.32 -15.39
CA THR A 79 -7.82 -18.09 -14.91
C THR A 79 -7.16 -17.42 -13.70
N GLN A 80 -7.21 -16.09 -13.62
CA GLN A 80 -6.73 -15.35 -12.45
C GLN A 80 -7.63 -15.52 -11.21
N THR A 81 -8.97 -15.57 -11.35
CA THR A 81 -9.88 -15.74 -10.20
C THR A 81 -9.59 -17.02 -9.42
N LYS A 82 -9.45 -18.17 -10.10
CA LYS A 82 -9.11 -19.44 -9.45
C LYS A 82 -7.74 -19.39 -8.75
N SER A 83 -6.77 -18.69 -9.34
CA SER A 83 -5.45 -18.46 -8.75
C SER A 83 -5.55 -17.61 -7.48
N LEU A 84 -6.31 -16.52 -7.48
CA LEU A 84 -6.39 -15.55 -6.38
C LEU A 84 -6.95 -16.15 -5.08
N TYR A 85 -7.91 -17.07 -5.16
CA TYR A 85 -8.39 -17.80 -3.97
C TYR A 85 -7.38 -18.83 -3.43
N SER A 86 -6.22 -19.00 -4.06
CA SER A 86 -5.17 -19.92 -3.62
C SER A 86 -3.80 -19.26 -3.46
N GLN A 87 -3.60 -18.10 -4.08
CA GLN A 87 -2.35 -17.37 -4.11
C GLN A 87 -2.28 -16.37 -2.95
N ARG A 88 -1.19 -16.44 -2.18
CA ARG A 88 -0.96 -15.51 -1.07
C ARG A 88 -0.41 -14.19 -1.57
N VAL A 89 -0.83 -13.11 -0.92
CA VAL A 89 -0.24 -11.77 -1.13
C VAL A 89 1.13 -11.75 -0.45
N GLN A 90 2.15 -11.34 -1.20
CA GLN A 90 3.55 -11.36 -0.76
C GLN A 90 4.00 -10.02 -0.17
N ALA A 91 3.34 -8.93 -0.55
CA ALA A 91 3.50 -7.61 0.04
C ALA A 91 2.29 -6.72 -0.31
N ALA A 92 2.01 -5.76 0.56
CA ALA A 92 1.07 -4.68 0.29
C ALA A 92 1.81 -3.32 0.30
N PHE A 93 1.42 -2.43 -0.60
CA PHE A 93 2.06 -1.13 -0.80
C PHE A 93 1.02 -0.01 -0.77
N VAL A 94 1.11 0.91 0.18
CA VAL A 94 0.33 2.15 0.20
C VAL A 94 1.10 3.19 -0.59
N VAL A 95 0.74 3.32 -1.87
CA VAL A 95 1.43 4.14 -2.89
C VAL A 95 1.05 5.62 -2.76
N SER A 96 -0.21 5.89 -2.41
CA SER A 96 -0.77 7.24 -2.25
C SER A 96 -1.96 7.21 -1.29
N ASP A 97 -2.57 8.36 -1.00
CA ASP A 97 -3.68 8.43 -0.03
C ASP A 97 -4.85 7.52 -0.45
N SER A 98 -5.30 6.66 0.48
CA SER A 98 -6.54 5.89 0.33
C SER A 98 -7.74 6.83 0.21
N VAL A 99 -8.64 6.52 -0.73
CA VAL A 99 -9.90 7.26 -0.94
C VAL A 99 -11.04 6.69 -0.08
N ASP A 100 -11.03 5.38 0.14
CA ASP A 100 -12.07 4.66 0.88
C ASP A 100 -11.49 3.96 2.10
N TRP A 101 -11.24 4.73 3.16
CA TRP A 101 -10.59 4.21 4.35
C TRP A 101 -11.34 3.04 4.98
N SER A 102 -12.68 3.06 4.94
CA SER A 102 -13.51 1.99 5.52
C SER A 102 -13.21 0.63 4.90
N ARG A 103 -13.24 0.54 3.57
CA ARG A 103 -12.93 -0.68 2.83
C ARG A 103 -11.45 -0.98 2.91
N ASP A 104 -10.60 0.00 2.66
CA ASP A 104 -9.17 -0.24 2.51
C ASP A 104 -8.55 -0.72 3.83
N ILE A 105 -8.99 -0.20 4.98
CA ILE A 105 -8.58 -0.71 6.29
C ILE A 105 -9.07 -2.15 6.52
N GLN A 106 -10.34 -2.44 6.21
CA GLN A 106 -10.90 -3.79 6.36
C GLN A 106 -10.10 -4.79 5.51
N VAL A 107 -9.95 -4.51 4.22
CA VAL A 107 -9.26 -5.37 3.26
C VAL A 107 -7.77 -5.53 3.62
N LEU A 108 -7.09 -4.47 4.05
CA LEU A 108 -5.70 -4.58 4.53
C LEU A 108 -5.60 -5.42 5.79
N CYS A 109 -6.53 -5.29 6.75
CA CYS A 109 -6.58 -6.16 7.91
C CYS A 109 -6.77 -7.64 7.51
N ASP A 110 -7.65 -7.91 6.55
CA ASP A 110 -7.87 -9.27 6.04
C ASP A 110 -6.62 -9.83 5.36
N ILE A 111 -5.94 -9.03 4.51
CA ILE A 111 -4.67 -9.39 3.88
C ILE A 111 -3.61 -9.72 4.93
N LEU A 112 -3.40 -8.82 5.89
CA LEU A 112 -2.39 -8.97 6.93
C LEU A 112 -2.65 -10.17 7.84
N ARG A 113 -3.92 -10.47 8.13
CA ARG A 113 -4.31 -11.58 9.00
C ARG A 113 -4.26 -12.94 8.31
N THR A 114 -4.71 -13.02 7.06
CA THR A 114 -4.90 -14.30 6.35
C THR A 114 -3.79 -14.62 5.35
N GLY A 115 -2.86 -13.69 5.13
CA GLY A 115 -1.87 -13.77 4.06
C GLY A 115 -2.49 -13.57 2.68
N GLY A 116 -3.50 -12.71 2.58
CA GLY A 116 -4.17 -12.39 1.32
C GLY A 116 -5.29 -13.35 0.91
N LEU A 117 -5.84 -14.14 1.83
CA LEU A 117 -6.97 -15.03 1.60
C LEU A 117 -8.14 -14.74 2.57
N PRO A 118 -8.85 -13.61 2.40
CA PRO A 118 -9.99 -13.22 3.23
C PRO A 118 -11.00 -14.36 3.46
N GLY A 119 -11.55 -14.43 4.66
CA GLY A 119 -12.49 -15.48 5.06
C GLY A 119 -11.86 -16.84 5.38
N ARG A 120 -10.52 -16.98 5.29
CA ARG A 120 -9.79 -18.19 5.68
C ARG A 120 -9.08 -18.07 7.03
N GLU A 121 -8.43 -19.15 7.43
CA GLU A 121 -7.57 -19.22 8.60
C GLU A 121 -6.40 -18.22 8.54
N ILE A 122 -5.82 -17.97 9.72
CA ILE A 122 -4.67 -17.08 9.86
C ILE A 122 -3.51 -17.63 9.06
N GLY A 123 -2.88 -16.74 8.28
CA GLY A 123 -1.75 -17.05 7.44
C GLY A 123 -0.49 -16.32 7.84
N ASN A 124 0.54 -16.44 7.00
CA ASN A 124 1.73 -15.62 7.12
C ASN A 124 1.38 -14.17 6.76
N GLN A 125 1.60 -13.26 7.71
CA GLN A 125 1.39 -11.83 7.51
C GLN A 125 2.40 -11.28 6.50
N PRO A 126 1.96 -10.74 5.34
CA PRO A 126 2.86 -10.08 4.42
C PRO A 126 3.35 -8.74 4.97
N PRO A 127 4.53 -8.27 4.55
CA PRO A 127 4.99 -6.92 4.81
C PRO A 127 4.06 -5.87 4.17
N LEU A 128 3.91 -4.75 4.87
CA LEU A 128 3.16 -3.57 4.43
C LEU A 128 4.09 -2.37 4.36
N TYR A 129 4.17 -1.75 3.20
CA TYR A 129 5.03 -0.59 2.94
C TYR A 129 4.19 0.67 2.72
N PHE A 130 4.63 1.78 3.28
CA PHE A 130 4.02 3.10 3.06
C PHE A 130 4.96 3.99 2.26
N ALA A 131 4.40 4.69 1.28
CA ALA A 131 5.14 5.61 0.42
C ALA A 131 5.49 6.92 1.12
N HIS A 132 4.95 7.25 2.29
CA HIS A 132 5.41 8.32 3.19
C HIS A 132 4.61 8.21 4.51
N ASP A 133 4.98 9.00 5.53
CA ASP A 133 4.35 8.94 6.86
C ASP A 133 3.87 10.31 7.37
N ASP A 134 3.55 11.21 6.46
CA ASP A 134 3.11 12.56 6.85
C ASP A 134 1.72 12.48 7.48
N LEU A 135 1.62 12.85 8.76
CA LEU A 135 0.35 12.90 9.48
C LEU A 135 -0.63 13.88 8.82
N LYS A 136 -0.09 15.01 8.36
CA LYS A 136 -0.86 16.11 7.77
C LYS A 136 -0.12 16.73 6.59
N TYR A 137 -0.87 17.36 5.69
CA TYR A 137 -0.34 18.14 4.59
C TYR A 137 -1.19 19.40 4.35
N GLN A 138 -0.57 20.45 3.82
CA GLN A 138 -1.28 21.66 3.38
C GLN A 138 -1.89 21.43 2.00
N ALA A 139 -3.20 21.63 1.90
CA ALA A 139 -3.94 21.58 0.64
C ALA A 139 -4.51 22.98 0.29
N THR A 140 -5.45 23.04 -0.65
CA THR A 140 -6.16 24.28 -1.00
C THR A 140 -6.99 24.85 0.15
N PHE A 141 -7.43 24.01 1.09
CA PHE A 141 -8.19 24.47 2.25
C PHE A 141 -7.28 25.18 3.27
N PRO A 142 -7.75 26.23 3.97
CA PRO A 142 -6.92 27.03 4.89
C PRO A 142 -6.14 26.25 5.96
N SER A 143 -6.75 25.24 6.60
CA SER A 143 -6.05 24.35 7.54
C SER A 143 -5.52 23.07 6.87
N GLU A 144 -4.58 22.42 7.55
CA GLU A 144 -3.98 21.16 7.11
C GLU A 144 -5.00 20.02 7.05
N ARG A 145 -4.83 19.10 6.09
CA ARG A 145 -5.60 17.87 5.94
C ARG A 145 -4.79 16.67 6.42
N PHE A 146 -5.48 15.62 6.87
CA PHE A 146 -4.82 14.36 7.22
C PHE A 146 -4.27 13.66 5.97
N GLY A 147 -3.03 13.20 6.06
CA GLY A 147 -2.35 12.45 5.00
C GLY A 147 -2.22 10.96 5.33
N MET A 148 -1.31 10.31 4.60
CA MET A 148 -1.01 8.89 4.72
C MET A 148 -0.63 8.45 6.15
N GLY A 149 0.06 9.29 6.92
CA GLY A 149 0.41 8.95 8.31
C GLY A 149 -0.81 8.80 9.22
N ALA A 150 -1.89 9.57 8.99
CA ALA A 150 -3.14 9.40 9.71
C ALA A 150 -3.86 8.09 9.34
N PHE A 151 -3.84 7.73 8.04
CA PHE A 151 -4.36 6.45 7.57
C PHE A 151 -3.58 5.28 8.19
N ARG A 152 -2.24 5.35 8.24
CA ARG A 152 -1.40 4.35 8.92
C ARG A 152 -1.78 4.21 10.39
N ILE A 153 -1.93 5.31 11.13
CA ILE A 153 -2.31 5.26 12.54
C ILE A 153 -3.69 4.60 12.71
N ALA A 154 -4.67 4.94 11.87
CA ALA A 154 -5.99 4.33 11.91
C ALA A 154 -5.92 2.80 11.66
N LEU A 155 -5.21 2.39 10.61
CA LEU A 155 -4.99 0.97 10.28
C LEU A 155 -4.29 0.23 11.42
N GLU A 156 -3.16 0.76 11.93
CA GLU A 156 -2.40 0.14 13.03
C GLU A 156 -3.26 0.02 14.28
N SER A 157 -4.04 1.05 14.62
CA SER A 157 -4.89 1.05 15.81
C SER A 157 -6.00 0.00 15.71
N ILE A 158 -6.65 -0.10 14.55
CA ILE A 158 -7.71 -1.09 14.30
C ILE A 158 -7.13 -2.50 14.29
N PHE A 159 -6.05 -2.72 13.53
CA PHE A 159 -5.38 -4.02 13.43
C PHE A 159 -4.93 -4.51 14.81
N ASN A 160 -4.25 -3.67 15.59
CA ASN A 160 -3.79 -4.04 16.93
C ASN A 160 -4.95 -4.31 17.89
N SER A 161 -6.05 -3.56 17.80
CA SER A 161 -7.23 -3.77 18.66
C SER A 161 -7.95 -5.09 18.34
N CYS A 162 -8.05 -5.45 17.06
CA CYS A 162 -8.62 -6.74 16.65
C CYS A 162 -7.68 -7.92 16.97
N MET A 163 -6.36 -7.72 16.87
CA MET A 163 -5.35 -8.76 17.11
C MET A 163 -5.00 -8.96 18.59
N LEU A 164 -5.40 -8.06 19.49
CA LEU A 164 -5.20 -8.20 20.94
C LEU A 164 -5.90 -9.44 21.53
N ILE A 165 -6.87 -10.02 20.80
CA ILE A 165 -7.53 -11.28 21.16
C ILE A 165 -6.69 -12.52 20.74
N MET A 166 -5.62 -12.37 19.95
CA MET A 166 -4.91 -13.48 19.28
C MET A 166 -3.39 -13.59 19.54
N GLN A 167 -2.89 -13.04 20.65
CA GLN A 167 -1.51 -13.14 21.18
C GLN A 167 -0.49 -12.09 20.69
N LEU A 168 -0.07 -11.25 21.65
CA LEU A 168 1.27 -10.74 22.05
C LEU A 168 2.49 -10.67 21.10
N THR A 169 2.49 -11.15 19.86
CA THR A 169 3.68 -11.08 18.99
C THR A 169 3.30 -10.98 17.51
N LYS A 170 3.05 -9.75 17.04
CA LYS A 170 3.42 -9.25 15.70
C LYS A 170 3.03 -7.79 15.60
N VAL A 171 3.97 -6.93 16.01
CA VAL A 171 3.93 -5.51 15.64
C VAL A 171 4.01 -5.46 14.12
N ILE A 172 3.09 -4.72 13.47
CA ILE A 172 3.22 -4.34 12.06
C ILE A 172 4.64 -3.79 11.91
N SER A 173 5.51 -4.58 11.27
CA SER A 173 6.93 -4.23 11.17
C SER A 173 7.00 -2.99 10.31
N ARG A 174 7.37 -1.86 10.92
CA ARG A 174 7.59 -0.58 10.26
C ARG A 174 8.72 -0.71 9.26
N GLN A 175 8.44 -1.15 8.03
CA GLN A 175 9.40 -1.12 6.94
C GLN A 175 9.23 0.21 6.19
N TYR A 176 9.88 1.24 6.74
CA TYR A 176 10.02 2.52 6.06
C TYR A 176 11.19 2.42 5.08
N ILE A 177 10.89 2.27 3.80
CA ILE A 177 11.89 2.44 2.74
C ILE A 177 12.43 3.88 2.77
N TRP A 178 11.63 4.84 3.27
CA TRP A 178 12.02 6.23 3.47
C TRP A 178 13.16 6.44 4.48
N LEU A 179 13.25 5.64 5.55
CA LEU A 179 14.37 5.74 6.50
C LEU A 179 15.65 5.21 5.87
N GLU A 180 15.60 4.11 5.11
CA GLU A 180 16.76 3.61 4.37
C GLU A 180 17.22 4.62 3.31
N ILE A 181 16.31 5.31 2.65
CA ILE A 181 16.64 6.34 1.67
C ILE A 181 17.20 7.60 2.31
N ILE A 182 16.66 8.07 3.45
CA ILE A 182 17.28 9.17 4.20
C ILE A 182 18.68 8.76 4.68
N LEU A 183 18.88 7.53 5.16
CA LEU A 183 20.20 7.01 5.56
C LEU A 183 21.16 6.90 4.37
N GLN A 184 20.69 6.46 3.20
CA GLN A 184 21.49 6.40 1.97
C GLN A 184 21.81 7.79 1.41
N LEU A 185 20.89 8.76 1.52
CA LEU A 185 21.11 10.14 1.09
C LEU A 185 22.02 10.89 2.06
N THR A 186 21.86 10.71 3.37
CA THR A 186 22.73 11.30 4.40
C THR A 186 24.14 10.72 4.37
N SER A 187 24.30 9.41 4.13
CA SER A 187 25.62 8.79 3.93
C SER A 187 26.31 9.27 2.65
N LYS A 188 25.56 9.51 1.55
CA LYS A 188 26.11 10.14 0.33
C LYS A 188 26.48 11.62 0.50
N VAL A 189 25.81 12.34 1.41
CA VAL A 189 26.17 13.73 1.76
C VAL A 189 27.39 13.78 2.68
N GLN A 190 27.51 12.85 3.63
CA GLN A 190 28.69 12.73 4.50
C GLN A 190 29.93 12.14 3.81
N GLY A 191 29.74 11.43 2.68
CA GLY A 191 30.82 10.84 1.88
C GLY A 191 31.48 11.78 0.86
N ARG A 192 31.11 13.07 0.79
CA ARG A 192 31.83 14.03 -0.04
C ARG A 192 33.05 14.56 0.74
N PRO A 193 34.30 14.40 0.24
CA PRO A 193 35.43 15.10 0.82
C PRO A 193 35.15 16.61 0.77
N GLY A 194 35.37 17.28 1.90
CA GLY A 194 35.20 18.72 2.03
C GLY A 194 35.93 19.43 0.89
N ILE A 195 35.18 20.19 0.10
CA ILE A 195 35.77 21.09 -0.88
C ILE A 195 36.53 22.15 -0.07
N PRO A 196 37.84 22.38 -0.31
CA PRO A 196 38.56 23.43 0.38
C PRO A 196 37.88 24.76 0.09
N GLY A 197 37.53 25.49 1.15
CA GLY A 197 36.95 26.81 1.02
C GLY A 197 37.87 27.76 0.27
N PHE A 198 37.28 28.67 -0.49
CA PHE A 198 37.91 29.93 -0.86
C PHE A 198 36.94 31.09 -0.62
N PRO A 199 37.48 32.29 -0.33
CA PRO A 199 36.84 33.29 0.52
C PRO A 199 36.05 34.35 -0.26
N PHE A 200 35.23 35.06 0.52
CA PHE A 200 34.40 36.25 0.25
C PHE A 200 33.03 35.98 -0.35
#